data_AF-A0A378RCI0-F1
#
_entry.id   AF-A0A378RCI0-F1
#
_cell.length_a   1.000
_cell.length_b   1.000
_cell.length_c   1.000
_cell.angle_alpha   90.00
_cell.angle_beta   90.00
_cell.angle_gamma   90.00
#
_symmetry.space_group_name_H-M   'P 1'
#
loop_
_entity.id
_entity.type
_entity.pdbx_description
1 polymer ?
#
loop_
_entity_poly.entity_id
_entity_poly.type
_entity_poly.pdbx_seq_one_letter_code
_entity_poly.pdbx_strand_id
1 'polypeptide(L)' 'MFKNGMRPVHPGEILREEYLVPLNMSANALAKTMHRLG' A
#
# COMPACT_ATOMS: atom_id res chain seq x y z
N MET A 1 -25.35 2.64 -19.25
CA MET A 1 -24.48 2.52 -18.05
C MET A 1 -23.23 3.36 -18.30
N PHE A 2 -23.01 4.42 -17.53
CA PHE A 2 -21.73 5.16 -17.57
C PHE A 2 -20.65 4.29 -16.92
N LYS A 3 -19.69 3.81 -17.71
CA LYS A 3 -18.49 3.17 -17.17
C LYS A 3 -17.51 4.28 -16.82
N ASN A 4 -17.21 4.45 -15.53
CA ASN A 4 -16.19 5.40 -15.10
C ASN A 4 -14.86 5.00 -15.76
N GLY A 5 -14.28 5.90 -16.56
CA GLY A 5 -13.12 5.62 -17.43
C GLY A 5 -11.77 5.59 -16.71
N MET A 6 -11.78 5.72 -15.38
CA MET A 6 -10.57 5.72 -14.57
C MET A 6 -10.10 4.29 -14.26
N ARG A 7 -8.79 4.08 -14.29
CA ARG A 7 -8.18 2.81 -13.86
C ARG A 7 -8.45 2.60 -12.36
N PRO A 8 -8.90 1.42 -11.93
CA PRO A 8 -8.93 1.07 -10.51
C PRO A 8 -7.53 1.16 -9.91
N VAL A 9 -7.40 1.87 -8.79
CA VAL A 9 -6.17 1.92 -7.99
C VAL A 9 -6.43 1.15 -6.72
N HIS A 10 -5.61 0.14 -6.47
CA HIS A 10 -5.70 -0.60 -5.22
C HIS A 10 -4.97 0.18 -4.12
N PRO A 11 -5.53 0.31 -2.90
CA PRO A 11 -4.85 1.05 -1.81
C PRO A 11 -3.45 0.52 -1.50
N GLY A 12 -3.23 -0.78 -1.67
CA GLY A 12 -1.90 -1.40 -1.55
C GLY A 12 -0.89 -0.94 -2.62
N GLU A 13 -1.33 -0.48 -3.79
CA GLU A 13 -0.44 0.12 -4.80
C GLU A 13 0.09 1.47 -4.28
N ILE A 14 -0.77 2.31 -3.73
CA ILE A 14 -0.39 3.60 -3.12
C ILE A 14 0.56 3.36 -1.94
N LEU A 15 0.20 2.44 -1.03
CA LEU A 15 1.05 2.07 0.11
C LEU A 15 2.44 1.61 -0.35
N ARG A 16 2.51 0.82 -1.43
CA ARG A 16 3.79 0.32 -1.94
C ARG A 16 4.64 1.44 -2.54
N GLU A 17 4.09 2.21 -3.47
CA GLU A 17 4.87 3.17 -4.27
C GLU A 17 5.23 4.42 -3.50
N GLU A 18 4.33 4.94 -2.67
CA GLU A 18 4.54 6.22 -1.98
C GLU A 18 5.23 6.07 -0.62
N TYR A 19 5.24 4.87 -0.04
CA TYR A 19 5.80 4.64 1.29
C TYR A 19 6.83 3.51 1.31
N LEU A 20 6.44 2.29 0.96
CA LEU A 20 7.31 1.12 1.15
C LEU A 20 8.56 1.15 0.27
N VAL A 21 8.44 1.54 -1.01
CA VAL A 21 9.58 1.64 -1.94
C VAL A 21 10.57 2.74 -1.50
N PRO A 22 10.15 3.99 -1.24
CA PRO A 22 11.05 5.04 -0.74
C PRO A 22 11.75 4.66 0.58
N LEU A 23 11.06 3.91 1.44
CA LEU A 23 11.60 3.47 2.73
C LEU A 23 12.43 2.19 2.66
N ASN A 24 12.57 1.57 1.47
CA ASN A 24 13.17 0.25 1.28
C ASN A 24 12.63 -0.80 2.28
N MET A 25 11.32 -0.79 2.50
CA MET A 25 10.63 -1.60 3.50
C MET A 25 9.70 -2.61 2.82
N SER A 26 9.61 -3.83 3.36
CA SER A 26 8.63 -4.82 2.89
C SER A 26 7.30 -4.68 3.63
N ALA A 27 6.20 -5.11 3.00
CA ALA A 27 4.89 -5.19 3.66
C ALA A 27 4.91 -6.08 4.92
N ASN A 28 5.73 -7.14 4.93
CA ASN A 28 5.91 -8.01 6.10
C ASN A 28 6.62 -7.27 7.24
N ALA A 29 7.62 -6.44 6.93
CA ALA A 29 8.29 -5.61 7.94
C ALA A 29 7.31 -4.61 8.57
N LEU A 30 6.48 -3.95 7.76
CA LEU A 30 5.40 -3.09 8.26
C LEU A 30 4.44 -3.85 9.18
N ALA A 31 3.94 -5.01 8.73
CA ALA A 31 3.02 -5.82 9.51
C ALA A 31 3.60 -6.24 10.87
N LYS A 32 4.88 -6.63 10.92
CA LYS A 32 5.58 -6.96 12.16
C LYS A 32 5.70 -5.77 13.11
N THR A 33 5.95 -4.57 12.57
CA THR A 33 6.00 -3.35 13.38
C THR A 33 4.64 -3.03 13.97
N MET A 34 3.57 -3.06 13.18
CA MET A 34 2.21 -2.77 13.66
C MET A 34 1.72 -3.81 14.67
N HIS A 35 2.00 -5.09 14.43
CA HIS A 35 1.64 -6.17 15.33
C HIS A 35 2.31 -6.03 16.71
N ARG A 36 3.52 -5.50 16.76
CA ARG A 36 4.28 -5.32 18.01
C ARG A 36 3.90 -4.03 18.77
N LEU A 37 3.11 -3.15 18.15
CA LEU A 37 2.62 -1.89 18.75
C LEU A 37 1.21 -2.01 19.34
N GLY A 38 0.57 -3.18 19.24
CA GLY A 38 -0.71 -3.50 19.90
C GLY A 38 -0.52 -4.49 21.03
#